data_AF-A0A076KYY7-F1
#
_entry.id   AF-A0A076KYY7-F1
#
_cell.length_a   1.000
_cell.length_b   1.000
_cell.length_c   1.000
_cell.angle_alpha   90.00
_cell.angle_beta   90.00
_cell.angle_gamma   90.00
#
_symmetry.space_group_name_H-M   'P 1'
#
loop_
_entity.id
_entity.type
_entity.pdbx_description
1 polymer ?
#
loop_
_entity_poly.entity_id
_entity_poly.type
_entity_poly.pdbx_seq_one_letter_code
_entity_poly.pdbx_strand_id
1 'polypeptide(L)' 'LMRFHTMKMEEINKIIKELWQQTYRGQDIDYISIRSDAEGAGTRSYSYRVVMQSG' A
#
# COMPACT_ATOMS: atom_id res chain seq x y z
N LEU A 1 -11.61 -5.59 -13.87
CA LEU A 1 -11.27 -6.08 -12.52
C LEU A 1 -9.90 -5.60 -12.03
N MET A 2 -8.81 -5.87 -12.77
CA MET A 2 -7.45 -5.38 -12.42
C MET A 2 -7.38 -3.86 -12.25
N ARG A 3 -7.91 -3.07 -13.21
CA ARG A 3 -7.96 -1.60 -13.08
C ARG A 3 -8.68 -1.12 -11.82
N PHE A 4 -9.79 -1.76 -11.47
CA PHE A 4 -10.55 -1.42 -10.26
C PHE A 4 -9.76 -1.76 -8.99
N HIS A 5 -9.08 -2.91 -8.98
CA HIS A 5 -8.21 -3.32 -7.88
C HIS A 5 -7.04 -2.34 -7.69
N THR A 6 -6.35 -1.96 -8.77
CA THR A 6 -5.28 -0.95 -8.72
C THR A 6 -5.80 0.39 -8.18
N MET A 7 -6.91 0.89 -8.73
CA MET A 7 -7.52 2.14 -8.24
C MET A 7 -7.90 2.07 -6.75
N LYS A 8 -8.45 0.95 -6.30
CA LYS A 8 -8.79 0.76 -4.89
C LYS A 8 -7.56 0.67 -4.00
N MET A 9 -6.49 0.04 -4.47
CA MET A 9 -5.22 0.00 -3.74
C MET A 9 -4.59 1.39 -3.61
N GLU A 10 -4.66 2.21 -4.66
CA GLU A 10 -4.21 3.61 -4.61
C GLU A 10 -5.00 4.44 -3.60
N GLU A 11 -6.33 4.31 -3.59
CA GLU A 11 -7.22 4.98 -2.63
C GLU A 11 -6.90 4.58 -1.18
N ILE A 12 -6.71 3.28 -0.93
CA ILE A 12 -6.32 2.75 0.39
C ILE A 12 -4.96 3.32 0.82
N ASN A 13 -3.96 3.28 -0.06
CA ASN A 13 -2.62 3.77 0.26
C ASN A 13 -2.59 5.29 0.52
N LYS A 14 -3.47 6.05 -0.13
CA LYS A 14 -3.64 7.48 0.16
C LYS A 14 -4.12 7.71 1.60
N ILE A 15 -5.17 7.00 2.01
CA ILE A 15 -5.71 7.10 3.38
C ILE A 15 -4.66 6.68 4.41
N ILE A 16 -3.95 5.57 4.17
CA ILE A 16 -2.90 5.10 5.06
C ILE A 16 -1.81 6.16 5.25
N LYS A 17 -1.38 6.81 4.16
CA LYS A 17 -0.37 7.88 4.23
C LYS A 17 -0.87 9.07 5.06
N GLU A 18 -2.10 9.51 4.85
CA GLU A 18 -2.71 10.61 5.61
C GLU A 18 -2.79 10.27 7.11
N LEU A 19 -3.22 9.05 7.46
CA LEU A 19 -3.28 8.58 8.84
C LEU A 19 -1.89 8.43 9.47
N TRP A 20 -0.90 7.95 8.71
CA TRP A 20 0.47 7.82 9.19
C TRP A 20 1.02 9.18 9.61
N GLN A 21 0.88 10.21 8.77
CA GLN A 21 1.36 11.56 9.07
C GLN A 21 0.69 12.19 10.30
N GLN A 22 -0.54 11.78 10.62
CA GLN A 22 -1.24 12.26 11.82
C GLN A 22 -0.81 11.55 13.10
N THR A 23 -0.42 10.27 12.99
CA THR A 23 -0.24 9.38 14.15
C THR A 23 1.22 9.10 14.48
N TYR A 24 2.07 9.00 13.46
CA TYR A 24 3.49 8.74 13.62
C TYR A 24 4.27 10.04 13.86
N ARG A 25 5.17 10.00 14.84
CA ARG A 25 5.96 11.16 15.29
C ARG A 25 7.47 10.97 15.10
N GLY A 26 7.90 9.80 14.64
CA GLY A 26 9.28 9.54 14.29
C GLY A 26 9.69 10.27 13.01
N GLN A 27 11.00 10.45 12.82
CA GLN A 27 11.57 11.07 11.62
C GLN A 27 12.24 10.04 10.70
N ASP A 28 12.22 8.78 11.09
CA ASP A 28 12.89 7.66 10.43
C ASP A 28 12.05 7.05 9.29
N ILE A 29 10.74 7.26 9.28
CA ILE A 29 9.82 6.69 8.28
C ILE A 29 8.82 7.76 7.81
N ASP A 30 8.87 8.08 6.53
CA ASP A 30 8.00 9.09 5.93
C ASP A 30 6.55 8.62 5.84
N TYR A 31 6.35 7.39 5.36
CA TYR A 31 5.04 6.74 5.31
C TYR A 31 5.12 5.24 5.08
N ILE A 32 4.00 4.57 5.33
CA ILE A 32 3.79 3.15 5.02
C ILE A 32 2.76 3.00 3.90
N SER A 33 2.83 1.91 3.16
CA SER A 33 1.84 1.55 2.15
C SER A 33 1.70 0.04 2.02
N ILE A 34 0.57 -0.41 1.48
CA ILE A 34 0.32 -1.80 1.14
C ILE A 34 0.65 -2.01 -0.34
N ARG A 35 1.55 -2.95 -0.60
CA ARG A 35 1.87 -3.42 -1.94
C ARG A 35 1.17 -4.74 -2.19
N SER A 36 0.54 -4.86 -3.36
CA SER A 36 -0.09 -6.08 -3.84
C SER A 36 0.67 -6.58 -5.07
N ASP A 37 1.42 -7.66 -4.92
CA ASP A 37 2.10 -8.32 -6.03
C ASP A 37 1.21 -9.48 -6.52
N ALA A 38 0.89 -9.53 -7.83
CA ALA A 38 0.03 -10.57 -8.40
C ALA A 38 0.82 -11.87 -8.58
N GLU A 39 0.31 -12.98 -8.02
CA GLU A 39 0.96 -14.29 -8.10
C GLU A 39 0.38 -15.13 -9.25
N GLY A 40 1.16 -15.31 -10.31
CA GLY A 40 0.91 -16.31 -11.35
C GLY A 40 -0.14 -15.95 -12.42
N ALA A 41 -0.19 -16.79 -13.47
CA ALA A 41 -1.00 -16.55 -14.67
C ALA A 41 -2.44 -17.13 -14.62
N GLY A 42 -2.81 -17.89 -13.57
CA GLY A 42 -4.02 -18.71 -13.56
C GLY A 42 -5.09 -18.33 -12.53
N THR A 43 -4.69 -17.78 -11.38
CA THR A 43 -5.59 -17.42 -10.28
C THR A 43 -5.22 -16.03 -9.78
N ARG A 44 -6.22 -15.16 -9.57
CA ARG A 44 -6.03 -13.77 -9.09
C ARG A 44 -5.67 -13.74 -7.60
N SER A 45 -4.64 -14.47 -7.21
CA SER A 45 -4.05 -14.41 -5.89
C SER A 45 -3.14 -13.20 -5.83
N TYR A 46 -3.35 -12.32 -4.85
CA TYR A 46 -2.47 -11.19 -4.60
C TYR A 46 -1.82 -11.40 -3.24
N SER A 47 -0.49 -11.29 -3.23
CA SER A 47 0.27 -11.23 -2.00
C SER A 47 0.36 -9.78 -1.55
N TYR A 48 -0.16 -9.52 -0.34
CA TYR A 48 -0.17 -8.19 0.26
C TYR A 48 0.92 -8.08 1.31
N ARG A 49 1.72 -7.02 1.22
CA ARG A 49 2.74 -6.70 2.22
C ARG A 49 2.74 -5.22 2.53
N VAL A 50 3.02 -4.89 3.78
CA VAL A 50 3.29 -3.52 4.19
C VAL A 50 4.73 -3.20 3.85
N VAL A 51 4.95 -2.05 3.23
CA VAL A 51 6.27 -1.51 2.95
C VAL A 51 6.39 -0.14 3.60
N MET A 52 7.58 0.14 4.10
CA MET A 52 7.94 1.41 4.72
C MET A 52 8.83 2.16 3.73
N GLN A 53 8.64 3.48 3.61
CA GLN A 53 9.50 4.33 2.80
C GLN A 53 10.16 5.38 3.70
N SER A 54 11.47 5.50 3.55
CA SER A 54 12.32 6.53 4.16
C SER A 54 13.13 7.19 3.05
N GLY A 55 13.16 8.52 3.03
CA GLY A 55 14.08 9.31 2.20
C GLY A 55 15.53 9.26 2.66
#